data_AF-A0A453S154-F1
#
_entry.id   AF-A0A453S154-F1
#
_cell.length_a   1.000
_cell.length_b   1.000
_cell.length_c   1.000
_cell.angle_alpha   90.00
_cell.angle_beta   90.00
_cell.angle_gamma   90.00
#
_symmetry.space_group_name_H-M   'P 1'
#
loop_
_entity.id
_entity.type
_entity.pdbx_description
1 polymer ?
#
loop_
_entity_poly.entity_id
_entity_poly.type
_entity_poly.pdbx_seq_one_letter_code
_entity_poly.pdbx_strand_id
1 'polypeptide(L)'
;MPTTAVARSFFSSAAPPSLLHAGSRATVASFPLGSPPAVALSLSVSASAPTSPWAPAANPKYHNAKVDAGDEDVDGGDLLRQFTREVGRAGVMHEVRRRRRHENARDKRKRKSRDAAWRFSRRCAPLHPSICCLIP
;
A
#
# COMPACT_ATOMS: atom_id res chain seq x y z
N MET A 1 44.71 25.18 33.07
CA MET A 1 43.73 24.27 33.71
C MET A 1 42.32 24.70 33.32
N PRO A 2 41.64 24.03 32.38
CA PRO A 2 40.19 24.14 32.24
C PRO A 2 39.48 22.90 32.77
N THR A 3 38.53 23.13 33.67
CA THR A 3 37.78 22.16 34.46
C THR A 3 36.65 21.52 33.66
N THR A 4 36.53 20.21 33.77
CA THR A 4 35.52 19.32 33.17
C THR A 4 34.13 19.57 33.75
N ALA A 5 33.10 19.72 32.92
CA ALA A 5 31.70 19.71 33.35
C ALA A 5 31.01 18.46 32.78
N VAL A 6 30.69 17.50 33.67
CA VAL A 6 29.99 16.25 33.37
C VAL A 6 28.48 16.48 33.53
N ALA A 7 27.71 16.32 32.45
CA ALA A 7 26.26 16.34 32.49
C ALA A 7 25.73 14.96 32.96
N ARG A 8 24.99 14.94 34.08
CA ARG A 8 24.32 13.74 34.61
C ARG A 8 22.88 13.71 34.10
N SER A 9 22.49 12.64 33.40
CA SER A 9 21.10 12.38 33.00
C SER A 9 20.33 11.77 34.18
N PHE A 10 19.22 12.41 34.57
CA PHE A 10 18.26 11.84 35.51
C PHE A 10 17.23 11.02 34.74
N PHE A 11 17.31 9.69 34.84
CA PHE A 11 16.19 8.82 34.50
C PHE A 11 15.21 8.82 35.69
N SER A 12 14.08 9.50 35.54
CA SER A 12 12.98 9.43 36.50
C SER A 12 12.03 8.31 36.07
N SER A 13 12.20 7.15 36.70
CA SER A 13 11.26 6.03 36.65
C SER A 13 10.11 6.35 37.61
N ALA A 14 8.91 6.57 37.09
CA ALA A 14 7.69 6.66 37.89
C ALA A 14 6.72 5.55 37.49
N ALA A 15 6.41 4.71 38.48
CA ALA A 15 5.49 3.58 38.42
C ALA A 15 4.04 3.99 38.06
N PRO A 16 3.20 3.08 37.55
CA PRO A 16 1.86 3.40 37.09
C PRO A 16 0.88 3.61 38.26
N PRO A 17 -0.01 4.62 38.21
CA PRO A 17 -1.13 4.69 39.14
C PRO A 17 -2.25 3.74 38.70
N SER A 18 -2.65 2.86 39.61
CA SER A 18 -3.80 1.97 39.47
C SER A 18 -5.06 2.55 40.13
N LEU A 19 -6.15 2.55 39.36
CA LEU A 19 -7.58 2.51 39.73
C LEU A 19 -8.26 3.78 40.26
N LEU A 20 -9.18 4.32 39.45
CA LEU A 20 -10.50 4.78 39.92
C LEU A 20 -11.59 4.37 38.94
N HIS A 21 -12.52 3.58 39.45
CA HIS A 21 -13.77 3.16 38.83
C HIS A 21 -14.76 4.33 39.03
N ALA A 22 -15.25 4.94 37.94
CA ALA A 22 -16.33 5.91 38.01
C ALA A 22 -17.16 5.81 36.72
N GLY A 23 -18.41 5.35 36.87
CA GLY A 23 -19.32 5.03 35.79
C GLY A 23 -19.61 6.22 34.88
N SER A 24 -19.16 6.13 33.63
CA SER A 24 -19.65 6.94 32.53
C SER A 24 -20.92 6.29 31.98
N ARG A 25 -22.07 6.88 32.31
CA ARG A 25 -23.36 6.61 31.65
C ARG A 25 -23.16 6.80 30.15
N ALA A 26 -23.12 5.71 29.39
CA ALA A 26 -23.12 5.74 27.94
C ALA A 26 -24.49 6.26 27.49
N THR A 27 -24.56 7.54 27.09
CA THR A 27 -25.69 8.03 26.31
C THR A 27 -25.59 7.39 24.94
N VAL A 28 -26.26 6.26 24.77
CA VAL A 28 -26.42 5.58 23.49
C VAL A 28 -27.28 6.48 22.63
N ALA A 29 -26.66 7.20 21.68
CA ALA A 29 -27.40 7.87 20.63
C ALA A 29 -27.97 6.79 19.70
N SER A 30 -29.26 6.52 19.84
CA SER A 30 -30.01 5.64 18.94
C SER A 30 -30.20 6.35 17.60
N PHE A 31 -29.38 6.00 16.61
CA PHE A 31 -29.66 6.35 15.22
C PHE A 31 -30.81 5.47 14.71
N PRO A 32 -31.81 6.01 13.99
CA PRO A 32 -32.81 5.17 13.36
C PRO A 32 -32.10 4.26 12.36
N LEU A 33 -32.14 2.96 12.63
CA LEU A 33 -31.57 1.90 11.79
C LEU A 33 -32.44 1.78 10.54
N GLY A 34 -32.26 2.68 9.58
CA GLY A 34 -32.72 2.47 8.22
C GLY A 34 -31.97 1.27 7.67
N SER A 35 -32.67 0.15 7.50
CA SER A 35 -32.18 -1.05 6.83
C SER A 35 -31.42 -0.67 5.55
N PRO A 36 -30.13 -0.99 5.39
CA PRO A 36 -29.52 -0.90 4.07
C PRO A 36 -30.26 -1.88 3.16
N PRO A 37 -30.63 -1.50 1.92
CA PRO A 37 -31.12 -2.50 0.98
C PRO A 37 -30.03 -3.57 0.89
N ALA A 38 -30.39 -4.80 1.28
CA ALA A 38 -29.54 -5.97 1.13
C ALA A 38 -29.39 -6.23 -0.38
N VAL A 39 -28.52 -5.46 -1.02
CA VAL A 39 -28.01 -5.78 -2.35
C VAL A 39 -27.03 -6.92 -2.15
N ALA A 40 -27.58 -8.13 -2.06
CA ALA A 40 -26.81 -9.34 -2.25
C ALA A 40 -26.21 -9.26 -3.67
N LEU A 41 -24.94 -8.86 -3.77
CA LEU A 41 -24.16 -9.09 -4.99
C LEU A 41 -23.94 -10.60 -5.09
N SER A 42 -24.86 -11.29 -5.75
CA SER A 42 -24.65 -12.66 -6.17
C SER A 42 -23.61 -12.64 -7.30
N LEU A 43 -22.35 -12.98 -6.98
CA LEU A 43 -21.35 -13.28 -8.00
C LEU A 43 -21.58 -14.71 -8.49
N SER A 44 -22.54 -14.88 -9.41
CA SER A 44 -22.64 -16.08 -10.20
C SER A 44 -21.50 -16.11 -11.22
N VAL A 45 -20.44 -16.85 -10.92
CA VAL A 45 -19.45 -17.23 -11.93
C VAL A 45 -20.06 -18.33 -12.80
N SER A 46 -20.78 -17.90 -13.84
CA SER A 46 -21.25 -18.83 -14.87
C SER A 46 -20.05 -19.27 -15.71
N ALA A 47 -19.52 -20.47 -15.44
CA ALA A 47 -18.43 -21.10 -16.20
C ALA A 47 -18.83 -21.56 -17.62
N SER A 48 -19.92 -21.02 -18.17
CA SER A 48 -20.44 -21.35 -19.49
C SER A 48 -21.26 -20.18 -20.05
N ALA A 49 -20.64 -19.02 -20.20
CA ALA A 49 -21.24 -17.94 -20.97
C ALA A 49 -20.74 -18.03 -22.43
N PRO A 50 -21.62 -18.14 -23.44
CA PRO A 50 -21.21 -17.93 -24.83
C PRO A 50 -20.60 -16.53 -24.92
N THR A 51 -19.43 -16.45 -25.55
CA THR A 51 -18.63 -15.25 -25.73
C THR A 51 -19.53 -14.13 -26.23
N SER A 52 -19.92 -13.21 -25.35
CA SER A 52 -20.71 -12.06 -25.75
C SER A 52 -19.94 -11.35 -26.87
N PRO A 53 -20.56 -11.00 -28.02
CA PRO A 53 -19.89 -10.23 -29.06
C PRO A 53 -19.43 -8.85 -28.57
N TRP A 54 -19.95 -8.41 -27.42
CA TRP A 54 -19.57 -7.17 -26.75
C TRP A 54 -18.46 -7.36 -25.70
N ALA A 55 -18.05 -8.60 -25.39
CA ALA A 55 -16.86 -8.78 -24.56
C ALA A 55 -15.69 -8.16 -25.32
N PRO A 56 -15.02 -7.12 -24.79
CA PRO A 56 -13.85 -6.58 -25.46
C PRO A 56 -12.89 -7.76 -25.59
N ALA A 57 -12.62 -8.18 -26.83
CA ALA A 57 -11.58 -9.14 -27.11
C ALA A 57 -10.34 -8.59 -26.41
N ALA A 58 -9.96 -9.25 -25.33
CA ALA A 58 -8.87 -8.87 -24.45
C ALA A 58 -7.59 -8.96 -25.28
N ASN A 59 -7.31 -7.92 -26.06
CA ASN A 59 -6.15 -7.91 -26.93
C ASN A 59 -4.96 -8.03 -25.99
N PRO A 60 -4.13 -9.07 -26.16
CA PRO A 60 -3.01 -9.32 -25.28
C PRO A 60 -2.07 -8.11 -25.17
N LYS A 61 -2.12 -7.17 -26.11
CA LYS A 61 -1.35 -5.93 -26.09
C LYS A 61 -1.82 -4.90 -25.04
N TYR A 62 -3.04 -4.97 -24.51
CA TYR A 62 -3.62 -3.93 -23.63
C TYR A 62 -3.75 -4.32 -22.15
N HIS A 63 -3.14 -5.43 -21.72
CA HIS A 63 -3.11 -5.78 -20.29
C HIS A 63 -1.85 -5.24 -19.62
N ASN A 64 -2.02 -4.52 -18.51
CA ASN A 64 -0.90 -3.96 -17.73
C ASN A 64 -0.13 -5.03 -16.93
N ALA A 65 -0.77 -6.16 -16.61
CA ALA A 65 -0.18 -7.29 -15.91
C ALA A 65 -0.83 -8.57 -16.42
N LYS A 66 -0.04 -9.62 -16.59
CA LYS A 66 -0.48 -10.97 -16.99
C LYS A 66 0.33 -12.01 -16.25
N VAL A 67 -0.30 -13.14 -15.97
CA VAL A 67 0.37 -14.33 -15.48
C VAL A 67 -0.25 -15.52 -16.18
N ASP A 68 0.59 -16.32 -16.82
CA ASP A 68 0.19 -17.55 -17.46
C ASP A 68 0.26 -18.67 -16.41
N ALA A 69 -0.82 -19.43 -16.25
CA ALA A 69 -0.91 -20.48 -15.24
C ALA A 69 -0.12 -21.75 -15.61
N GLY A 70 0.38 -21.85 -16.84
CA GLY A 70 1.01 -23.07 -17.35
C GLY A 70 0.03 -24.24 -17.47
N ASP A 71 0.51 -25.35 -18.01
CA ASP A 71 -0.26 -26.61 -18.12
C ASP A 71 -0.04 -27.52 -16.89
N GLU A 72 0.97 -27.24 -16.08
CA GLU A 72 1.24 -27.92 -14.80
C GLU A 72 0.44 -27.22 -13.69
N ASP A 73 -0.18 -27.98 -12.77
CA ASP A 73 -0.95 -27.45 -11.64
C ASP A 73 -0.06 -26.64 -10.67
N VAL A 74 0.21 -25.39 -11.03
CA VAL A 74 0.89 -24.44 -10.14
C VAL A 74 -0.05 -24.17 -8.96
N ASP A 75 0.46 -24.32 -7.73
CA ASP A 75 -0.30 -24.00 -6.53
C ASP A 75 -0.89 -22.58 -6.65
N GLY A 76 -2.18 -22.44 -6.36
CA GLY A 76 -2.90 -21.17 -6.52
C GLY A 76 -2.26 -20.03 -5.71
N GLY A 77 -1.54 -20.35 -4.63
CA GLY A 77 -0.74 -19.42 -3.84
C GLY A 77 0.41 -18.78 -4.62
N ASP A 78 1.13 -19.56 -5.44
CA ASP A 78 2.26 -19.07 -6.23
C ASP A 78 1.81 -18.24 -7.43
N LEU A 79 0.70 -18.63 -8.05
CA LEU A 79 0.07 -17.84 -9.11
C LEU A 79 -0.34 -16.45 -8.59
N LEU A 80 -0.94 -16.39 -7.40
CA LEU A 80 -1.34 -15.13 -6.76
C LEU A 80 -0.13 -14.26 -6.41
N ARG A 81 0.96 -14.86 -5.91
CA ARG A 81 2.22 -14.12 -5.65
C ARG A 81 2.80 -13.53 -6.91
N GLN A 82 2.82 -14.28 -8.00
CA GLN A 82 3.31 -13.80 -9.29
C GLN A 82 2.45 -12.67 -9.82
N PHE A 83 1.13 -12.79 -9.74
CA PHE A 83 0.21 -11.74 -10.17
C PHE A 83 0.37 -10.46 -9.34
N THR A 84 0.46 -10.60 -8.02
CA THR A 84 0.71 -9.47 -7.11
C THR A 84 2.03 -8.76 -7.45
N ARG A 85 3.08 -9.53 -7.77
CA ARG A 85 4.37 -8.99 -8.20
C ARG A 85 4.27 -8.26 -9.54
N GLU A 86 3.58 -8.82 -10.53
CA GLU A 86 3.39 -8.17 -11.83
C GLU A 86 2.57 -6.88 -11.73
N VAL A 87 1.48 -6.89 -10.95
CA VAL A 87 0.70 -5.67 -10.64
C VAL A 87 1.56 -4.63 -9.91
N GLY A 88 2.38 -5.07 -8.96
CA GLY A 88 3.33 -4.21 -8.23
C GLY A 88 4.40 -3.62 -9.14
N ARG A 89 4.94 -4.43 -10.07
CA ARG A 89 5.96 -4.03 -11.05
C ARG A 89 5.43 -3.04 -12.08
N ALA A 90 4.23 -3.30 -12.61
CA ALA A 90 3.52 -2.39 -13.50
C ALA A 90 3.06 -1.10 -12.78
N GLY A 91 2.98 -1.13 -11.44
CA GLY A 91 2.64 0.04 -10.63
C GLY A 91 1.19 0.52 -10.77
N VAL A 92 0.30 -0.33 -11.28
CA VAL A 92 -1.09 0.01 -11.62
C VAL A 92 -1.84 0.56 -10.41
N MET A 93 -1.73 -0.10 -9.26
CA MET A 93 -2.40 0.31 -8.02
C MET A 93 -1.94 1.70 -7.55
N HIS A 94 -0.65 1.99 -7.70
CA HIS A 94 -0.08 3.28 -7.33
C HIS A 94 -0.57 4.38 -8.29
N GLU A 95 -0.62 4.08 -9.59
CA GLU A 95 -1.05 5.01 -10.62
C GLU A 95 -2.54 5.37 -10.50
N VAL A 96 -3.40 4.38 -10.23
CA VAL A 96 -4.83 4.63 -9.96
C VAL A 96 -4.99 5.53 -8.74
N ARG A 97 -4.26 5.27 -7.66
CA ARG A 97 -4.29 6.12 -6.46
C ARG A 97 -3.83 7.55 -6.75
N ARG A 98 -2.80 7.72 -7.59
CA ARG A 98 -2.28 9.03 -8.00
C ARG A 98 -3.31 9.82 -8.81
N ARG A 99 -4.01 9.17 -9.74
CA ARG A 99 -4.99 9.82 -10.62
C ARG A 99 -6.36 10.05 -9.97
N ARG A 100 -6.63 9.46 -8.80
CA ARG A 100 -7.90 9.62 -8.09
C ARG A 100 -8.22 11.08 -7.75
N ARG A 101 -7.21 11.94 -7.59
CA ARG A 101 -7.38 13.38 -7.32
C ARG A 101 -6.53 14.18 -8.29
N HIS A 102 -6.95 15.40 -8.58
CA HIS A 102 -6.16 16.32 -9.38
C HIS A 102 -4.83 16.66 -8.69
N GLU A 103 -3.73 16.64 -9.44
CA GLU A 103 -2.37 16.91 -8.98
C GLU A 103 -1.87 18.20 -9.64
N ASN A 104 -1.57 19.23 -8.85
CA ASN A 104 -1.02 20.48 -9.37
C ASN A 104 0.43 20.32 -9.85
N ALA A 105 0.93 21.24 -10.68
CA ALA A 105 2.29 21.18 -11.22
C ALA A 105 3.38 21.11 -10.12
N ARG A 106 3.16 21.80 -8.99
CA ARG A 106 4.03 21.75 -7.81
C ARG A 106 4.08 20.35 -7.20
N ASP A 107 2.92 19.71 -7.01
CA ASP A 107 2.83 18.37 -6.43
C ASP A 107 3.44 17.32 -7.36
N LYS A 108 3.22 17.48 -8.67
CA LYS A 108 3.87 16.64 -9.69
C LYS A 108 5.40 16.70 -9.62
N ARG A 109 5.98 17.90 -9.43
CA ARG A 109 7.43 18.07 -9.27
C ARG A 109 7.92 17.43 -7.98
N LYS A 110 7.24 17.70 -6.86
CA LYS A 110 7.55 17.14 -5.53
C LYS A 110 7.54 15.61 -5.55
N ARG A 111 6.51 15.01 -6.15
CA ARG A 111 6.37 13.55 -6.26
C ARG A 111 7.49 12.95 -7.12
N LYS A 112 7.74 13.48 -8.32
CA LYS A 112 8.81 12.97 -9.19
C LYS A 112 10.19 13.00 -8.51
N SER A 113 10.51 14.11 -7.84
CA SER A 113 11.77 14.24 -7.10
C SER A 113 11.88 13.22 -5.97
N ARG A 114 10.81 13.06 -5.17
CA ARG A 114 10.78 12.09 -4.08
C ARG A 114 10.86 10.64 -4.57
N ASP A 115 10.12 10.29 -5.62
CA ASP A 115 10.13 8.93 -6.20
C ASP A 115 11.51 8.57 -6.74
N ALA A 116 12.18 9.51 -7.40
CA ALA A 116 13.54 9.33 -7.88
C ALA A 116 14.54 9.14 -6.72
N ALA A 117 14.49 10.01 -5.72
CA ALA A 117 15.35 9.93 -4.54
C ALA A 117 15.13 8.62 -3.76
N TRP A 118 13.88 8.17 -3.61
CA TRP A 118 13.57 6.92 -2.92
C TRP A 118 14.02 5.68 -3.71
N ARG A 119 13.90 5.71 -5.05
CA ARG A 119 14.47 4.65 -5.91
C ARG A 119 15.99 4.63 -5.88
N PHE A 120 16.64 5.79 -5.80
CA PHE A 120 18.09 5.89 -5.65
C PHE A 120 18.54 5.36 -4.28
N SER A 121 17.93 5.83 -3.19
CA SER A 121 18.24 5.38 -1.83
C SER A 121 18.10 3.85 -1.67
N ARG A 122 17.06 3.23 -2.24
CA ARG A 122 16.90 1.77 -2.19
C ARG A 122 17.91 0.99 -3.03
N ARG A 123 18.51 1.61 -4.04
CA ARG A 123 19.62 1.03 -4.81
C ARG A 123 20.97 1.21 -4.11
N CYS A 124 21.09 2.23 -3.27
CA CYS A 124 22.35 2.67 -2.66
C CYS A 124 22.54 2.25 -1.19
N ALA A 125 21.55 1.66 -0.53
CA ALA A 125 21.66 1.21 0.86
C ALA A 125 22.07 -0.28 0.97
N PRO A 126 23.14 -0.66 1.69
CA PRO A 126 24.33 0.06 2.12
C PRO A 126 25.55 -0.38 1.29
N LEU A 127 25.81 0.29 0.17
CA LEU A 127 27.14 0.22 -0.43
C LEU A 127 27.97 1.35 0.18
N HIS A 128 29.17 1.00 0.62
CA HIS A 128 30.18 1.87 1.23
C HIS A 128 30.17 3.27 0.59
N PRO A 129 30.27 4.36 1.37
CA PRO A 129 30.05 5.74 0.91
C PRO A 129 30.89 6.16 -0.31
N SER A 130 31.95 5.42 -0.63
CA SER A 130 32.79 5.62 -1.80
C SER A 130 32.17 5.25 -3.16
N ILE A 131 31.14 4.39 -3.21
CA ILE A 131 30.56 3.90 -4.48
C ILE A 131 29.46 4.83 -5.01
N CYS A 132 28.74 5.53 -4.13
CA CYS A 132 27.66 6.44 -4.52
C CYS A 132 28.15 7.73 -5.20
N CYS A 133 29.43 8.09 -5.08
CA CYS A 133 30.03 9.28 -5.70
C CYS A 133 30.53 9.05 -7.14
N LEU A 134 30.46 7.81 -7.66
CA LEU A 134 31.02 7.44 -8.97
C LEU A 134 29.96 7.17 -10.04
N ILE A 135 28.67 7.38 -9.75
CA ILE A 135 27.59 7.22 -10.73
C ILE A 135 27.16 8.63 -11.18
N PRO A 136 27.42 9.01 -12.44
CA PRO A 136 27.13 10.35 -12.97
C PRO A 136 25.63 10.69 -13.02
#